data_AF-A0A4Z1R432-F1
#
_entry.id   AF-A0A4Z1R432-F1
#
_cell.length_a   1.000
_cell.length_b   1.000
_cell.length_c   1.000
_cell.angle_alpha   90.00
_cell.angle_beta   90.00
_cell.angle_gamma   90.00
#
_symmetry.space_group_name_H-M   'P 1'
#
loop_
_entity.id
_entity.type
_entity.pdbx_description
1 polymer ?
#
loop_
_entity_poly.entity_id
_entity_poly.type
_entity_poly.pdbx_seq_one_letter_code
_entity_poly.pdbx_strand_id
1 'polypeptide(L)' 'MITRIARQKDAKQRLSMALRQLNDAVRDLHKSGLDVEIMELTMLTSRGDMKQFDIRTYRAEGAPPDLKLVGDGL' A
#
# COMPACT_ATOMS: atom_id res chain seq x y z
N MET A 1 10.04 -17.32 -25.08
CA MET A 1 8.76 -16.57 -25.21
C MET A 1 7.73 -16.99 -24.16
N ILE A 2 7.50 -18.30 -23.95
CA ILE A 2 6.58 -18.87 -22.95
C ILE A 2 6.85 -18.38 -21.51
N THR A 3 8.12 -18.26 -21.12
CA THR A 3 8.55 -17.79 -19.79
C THR A 3 8.22 -16.33 -19.47
N ARG A 4 8.14 -15.44 -20.48
CA ARG A 4 7.76 -14.03 -20.27
C ARG A 4 6.25 -13.91 -20.01
N ILE A 5 5.44 -14.66 -20.75
CA ILE A 5 3.99 -14.69 -20.60
C ILE A 5 3.61 -15.29 -19.24
N ALA A 6 4.27 -16.38 -18.83
CA ALA A 6 4.09 -16.98 -17.51
C ALA A 6 4.41 -15.97 -16.38
N ARG A 7 5.59 -15.32 -16.43
CA ARG A 7 5.96 -14.30 -15.44
C ARG A 7 5.00 -13.12 -15.38
N GLN A 8 4.47 -12.67 -16.52
CA GLN A 8 3.46 -11.60 -16.56
C GLN A 8 2.15 -12.04 -15.91
N LYS A 9 1.71 -13.27 -16.18
CA LYS A 9 0.50 -13.84 -15.56
C LYS A 9 0.67 -13.94 -14.05
N ASP A 10 1.79 -14.46 -13.58
CA ASP A 10 2.08 -14.59 -12.15
C ASP A 10 2.15 -13.23 -11.47
N ALA A 11 2.79 -12.24 -12.10
CA ALA A 11 2.86 -10.87 -11.58
C ALA A 11 1.47 -10.24 -11.47
N LYS A 12 0.61 -10.41 -12.48
CA LYS A 12 -0.78 -9.91 -12.45
C LYS A 12 -1.61 -10.59 -11.35
N GLN A 13 -1.47 -11.90 -11.21
CA GLN A 13 -2.17 -12.65 -10.16
C GLN A 13 -1.72 -12.19 -8.77
N ARG A 14 -0.41 -12.04 -8.56
CA ARG A 14 0.14 -11.52 -7.31
C ARG A 14 -0.37 -10.13 -6.98
N LEU A 15 -0.44 -9.24 -7.97
CA LEU A 15 -1.01 -7.89 -7.80
C LEU A 15 -2.49 -7.96 -7.39
N SER A 16 -3.30 -8.79 -8.06
CA SER A 16 -4.71 -8.95 -7.72
C SER A 16 -4.94 -9.43 -6.29
N MET A 17 -4.12 -10.37 -5.82
CA MET A 17 -4.18 -10.86 -4.43
C MET A 17 -3.78 -9.77 -3.44
N ALA A 18 -2.72 -9.02 -3.71
CA ALA A 18 -2.28 -7.93 -2.84
C ALA A 18 -3.33 -6.81 -2.73
N LEU A 19 -3.97 -6.43 -3.85
CA LEU A 19 -5.05 -5.44 -3.85
C LEU A 19 -6.26 -5.89 -3.03
N ARG A 20 -6.61 -7.18 -3.08
CA ARG A 20 -7.68 -7.72 -2.24
C ARG A 20 -7.35 -7.61 -0.76
N GLN A 21 -6.14 -8.04 -0.38
CA GLN A 21 -5.68 -7.95 1.01
C GLN A 21 -5.64 -6.50 1.50
N LEU A 22 -5.20 -5.57 0.65
CA LEU A 22 -5.22 -4.14 0.96
C LEU A 22 -6.65 -3.64 1.20
N ASN A 23 -7.58 -3.96 0.31
CA ASN A 23 -8.98 -3.55 0.46
C ASN A 23 -9.61 -4.11 1.75
N ASP A 24 -9.29 -5.34 2.10
CA ASP A 24 -9.76 -5.96 3.33
C ASP A 24 -9.17 -5.24 4.56
N ALA A 25 -7.88 -4.88 4.54
CA ALA A 25 -7.22 -4.12 5.60
C ALA A 25 -7.81 -2.70 5.76
N VAL A 26 -8.03 -1.96 4.67
CA VAL A 26 -8.65 -0.63 4.70
C VAL A 26 -10.07 -0.70 5.27
N ARG A 27 -10.84 -1.73 4.92
CA ARG A 27 -12.19 -1.94 5.47
C ARG A 27 -12.14 -2.17 6.99
N ASP A 28 -11.17 -2.90 7.50
CA ASP A 28 -11.04 -3.15 8.94
C ASP A 28 -10.52 -1.91 9.69
N LEU A 29 -9.68 -1.09 9.07
CA LEU A 29 -9.31 0.24 9.58
C LEU A 29 -10.55 1.13 9.73
N HIS A 30 -11.42 1.21 8.72
CA HIS A 30 -12.66 1.98 8.80
C HIS A 30 -13.58 1.51 9.94
N LYS A 31 -13.73 0.19 10.13
CA LYS A 31 -14.52 -0.35 11.26
C LYS A 31 -13.93 0.02 12.62
N SER A 32 -12.62 0.24 12.69
CA SER A 32 -11.93 0.64 13.92
C SER A 32 -12.05 2.15 14.24
N GLY A 33 -12.67 2.95 13.37
CA GLY A 33 -12.74 4.40 13.49
C GLY A 33 -11.47 5.13 13.01
N LEU A 34 -10.58 4.41 12.32
CA LEU A 34 -9.45 4.98 11.61
C LEU A 34 -9.84 5.26 10.17
N ASP A 35 -9.39 6.40 9.67
CA ASP A 35 -9.49 6.77 8.27
C ASP A 35 -8.11 6.62 7.61
N VAL A 36 -8.08 6.52 6.28
CA VAL A 36 -6.89 6.16 5.50
C VAL A 36 -6.61 7.19 4.43
N GLU A 37 -5.41 7.76 4.46
CA GLU A 37 -4.87 8.59 3.39
C GLU A 37 -3.94 7.76 2.51
N ILE A 38 -4.18 7.77 1.21
CA ILE A 38 -3.34 7.09 0.22
C ILE A 38 -2.70 8.15 -0.67
N MET A 39 -1.37 8.20 -0.66
CA MET A 39 -0.59 9.08 -1.52
C MET A 39 0.17 8.26 -2.56
N GLU A 40 0.16 8.74 -3.80
CA GLU A 40 1.02 8.20 -4.85
C GLU A 40 2.34 8.97 -4.87
N LEU A 41 3.45 8.25 -4.66
CA LEU A 41 4.80 8.77 -4.81
C LEU A 41 5.41 8.27 -6.11
N THR A 42 6.19 9.10 -6.77
CA THR A 42 6.99 8.68 -7.93
C THR A 42 8.44 8.54 -7.49
N MET A 43 8.95 7.31 -7.51
CA MET A 43 10.34 6.99 -7.19
C MET A 43 11.14 6.85 -8.49
N LEU A 44 12.27 7.55 -8.57
CA LEU A 44 13.21 7.41 -9.68
C LEU A 44 14.06 6.16 -9.46
N THR A 45 13.99 5.22 -10.39
CA THR A 45 14.83 4.01 -10.38
C THR A 45 15.74 3.98 -11.60
N SER A 46 16.76 3.11 -11.60
CA SER A 46 17.61 2.88 -12.77
C SER A 46 16.84 2.34 -14.01
N ARG A 47 15.58 1.93 -13.84
CA ARG A 47 14.68 1.47 -14.91
C ARG A 47 13.59 2.48 -15.27
N GLY A 48 13.67 3.70 -14.75
CA GLY A 48 12.67 4.76 -14.92
C GLY A 48 11.76 4.93 -13.71
N ASP A 49 10.69 5.70 -13.91
CA ASP A 49 9.74 6.06 -12.86
C ASP A 49 8.97 4.83 -12.36
N MET A 50 9.02 4.61 -11.05
CA MET A 50 8.23 3.60 -10.36
C MET A 50 7.21 4.29 -9.45
N LYS A 51 5.94 3.93 -9.60
CA LYS A 51 4.89 4.38 -8.67
C LYS A 51 4.99 3.60 -7.37
N GLN A 52 5.04 4.32 -6.27
CA GLN A 52 4.98 3.80 -4.91
C GLN A 52 3.72 4.34 -4.24
N PHE A 53 3.10 3.53 -3.40
CA PHE A 53 1.98 3.96 -2.56
C PHE A 53 2.50 4.20 -1.14
N ASP A 54 2.25 5.38 -0.60
CA ASP A 54 2.38 5.69 0.83
C ASP A 54 0.97 5.66 1.44
N ILE A 55 0.79 4.88 2.50
CA ILE A 55 -0.52 4.64 3.11
C ILE A 55 -0.41 5.01 4.58
N ARG A 56 -1.21 5.99 5.00
CA ARG A 56 -1.23 6.51 6.37
C ARG A 56 -2.61 6.34 6.96
N THR A 57 -2.65 6.08 8.27
CA THR A 57 -3.89 5.97 9.03
C THR A 57 -3.98 7.12 10.02
N TYR A 58 -5.14 7.75 10.12
CA TYR A 58 -5.40 8.81 11.09
C TYR A 58 -6.74 8.56 11.79
N ARG A 59 -6.93 9.16 12.97
CA ARG A 59 -8.22 9.06 13.68
C ARG A 59 -9.23 9.95 12.97
N ALA A 60 -10.41 9.42 12.67
CA ALA A 60 -11.47 10.14 11.97
C ALA A 60 -12.05 11.31 12.80
N GLU A 61 -11.87 11.32 14.13
CA GLU A 61 -12.32 12.40 15.01
C GLU A 61 -11.15 13.05 15.76
N GLY A 62 -10.88 14.33 15.45
CA GLY A 62 -10.35 15.38 16.34
C GLY A 62 -8.99 15.20 17.02
N ALA A 63 -8.35 14.04 16.93
CA ALA A 63 -7.08 13.75 17.58
C ALA A 63 -5.94 13.77 16.55
N PRO A 64 -4.83 14.48 16.83
CA PRO A 64 -3.70 14.55 15.91
C PRO A 64 -3.18 13.14 15.56
N PRO A 65 -2.68 12.94 14.33
CA PRO A 65 -2.24 11.62 13.89
C PRO A 65 -1.16 11.07 14.82
N ASP A 66 -1.37 9.88 15.37
CA ASP A 66 -0.33 9.11 16.06
C ASP A 66 0.70 8.67 15.01
N LEU A 67 1.65 9.55 14.72
CA LEU A 67 2.88 9.24 14.00
C LEU A 67 3.67 8.20 14.81
N LYS A 68 3.50 6.92 14.48
CA LYS A 68 4.55 5.92 14.73
C LYS A 68 5.23 5.58 13.42
N LEU A 69 6.39 6.20 13.21
CA LEU A 69 7.41 5.70 12.29
C LEU A 69 7.66 4.22 12.64
N VAL A 70 7.46 3.34 11.66
CA VAL A 70 8.05 1.99 11.70
C VAL A 70 9.54 2.20 11.47
N GLY A 71 10.28 2.45 12.56
CA GLY A 71 11.69 2.84 12.46
C GLY A 71 12.46 3.06 13.75
N ASP A 72 11.86 3.04 14.94
CA ASP A 72 12.60 3.10 16.21
C ASP A 72 12.20 1.94 17.10
N GLY A 73 13.07 0.92 17.18
CA GLY A 73 12.86 -0.22 18.06
C GLY A 73 13.64 -1.48 17.73
N LEU A 74 14.95 -1.36 17.48
CA LEU A 74 16.00 -2.31 17.90
C LEU A 74 17.30 -1.55 18.13
#